data_AF-A0A1V9XUD5-F1
#
_entry.id   AF-A0A1V9XUD5-F1
#
_cell.length_a   1.000
_cell.length_b   1.000
_cell.length_c   1.000
_cell.angle_alpha   90.00
_cell.angle_beta   90.00
_cell.angle_gamma   90.00
#
_symmetry.space_group_name_H-M   'P 1'
#
loop_
_entity.id
_entity.type
_entity.pdbx_description
1 polymer ?
#
loop_
_entity_poly.entity_id
_entity_poly.type
_entity_poly.pdbx_seq_one_letter_code
_entity_poly.pdbx_strand_id
1 'polypeptide(L)'
;MPPAITLKTRSPRKVILGCSTRILIASPDAHSISWKLNDCVIPQDEARIRQRVVPGGVFVLDILNVTKADLGIVQAALEDEGGDRSYEEFEFELLESLPDGWCCNLIRGLPGHLQHTRGTDATLRTRFLANPEPRFTWLQDGKPISIPEYTDNYLTEERSDSTAPDRGSARLHGDINTVVSEDSSELFLLGVGNGTSNKRFHICAVIDNEYGCDYRMVELLIWDVHEKIRIETLEKFAAQYTIEENIIGTGRFGTVYLCVDKSTATFAAAKIIKAITAKERCAVEREVDVLNCFRAHPKLLTLLGVYRGPKEMILVTE
;
A
#
# COMPACT_ATOMS: atom_id res chain seq x y z
N MET A 1 19.22 -19.50 7.97
CA MET A 1 18.22 -20.60 8.13
C MET A 1 17.48 -20.65 6.81
N PRO A 2 17.13 -21.83 6.26
CA PRO A 2 16.45 -21.89 4.97
C PRO A 2 15.25 -20.94 4.89
N PRO A 3 15.09 -20.17 3.80
CA PRO A 3 14.00 -19.21 3.66
C PRO A 3 12.63 -19.85 3.89
N ALA A 4 11.78 -19.21 4.69
CA ALA A 4 10.42 -19.70 4.91
C ALA A 4 9.54 -19.34 3.71
N ILE A 5 8.90 -20.35 3.11
CA ILE A 5 7.88 -20.14 2.07
C ILE A 5 6.54 -19.90 2.75
N THR A 6 5.99 -18.70 2.54
CA THR A 6 4.76 -18.24 3.20
C THR A 6 3.55 -18.38 2.30
N LEU A 7 3.73 -18.39 0.97
CA LEU A 7 2.69 -18.66 -0.02
C LEU A 7 3.28 -19.38 -1.22
N LYS A 8 2.53 -20.34 -1.76
CA LYS A 8 2.79 -20.97 -3.06
C LYS A 8 1.48 -21.10 -3.83
N THR A 9 1.45 -20.68 -5.09
CA THR A 9 0.27 -20.86 -5.97
C THR A 9 0.01 -22.34 -6.27
N ARG A 10 -1.23 -22.69 -6.60
CA ARG A 10 -1.66 -24.08 -6.77
C ARG A 10 -0.79 -24.86 -7.78
N SER A 11 -0.57 -26.13 -7.45
CA SER A 11 0.04 -27.16 -8.28
C SER A 11 -0.80 -28.45 -8.12
N PRO A 12 -1.05 -29.23 -9.20
CA PRO A 12 -0.66 -28.96 -10.58
C PRO A 12 -1.37 -27.73 -11.16
N ARG A 13 -0.71 -27.08 -12.13
CA ARG A 13 -1.19 -25.94 -12.91
C ARG A 13 -1.64 -26.45 -14.26
N LYS A 14 -2.93 -26.27 -14.57
CA LYS A 14 -3.47 -26.63 -15.89
C LYS A 14 -3.12 -25.54 -16.91
N VAL A 15 -2.38 -25.90 -17.95
CA VAL A 15 -1.87 -24.98 -18.97
C VAL A 15 -2.37 -25.35 -20.36
N ILE A 16 -2.60 -24.35 -21.21
CA ILE A 16 -3.07 -24.54 -22.58
C ILE A 16 -1.99 -24.07 -23.53
N LEU A 17 -1.71 -24.85 -24.56
CA LEU A 17 -0.75 -24.48 -25.59
C LEU A 17 -1.14 -23.15 -26.24
N GLY A 18 -0.17 -22.25 -26.41
CA GLY A 18 -0.40 -20.93 -26.97
C GLY A 18 -0.81 -19.85 -25.95
N CYS A 19 -1.32 -20.24 -24.78
CA CYS A 19 -1.71 -19.32 -23.73
C CYS A 19 -0.53 -18.95 -22.81
N SER A 20 -0.68 -17.88 -22.04
CA SER A 20 0.27 -17.55 -20.98
C SER A 20 -0.17 -18.19 -19.66
N THR A 21 0.78 -18.57 -18.82
CA THR A 21 0.53 -19.03 -17.45
C THR A 21 1.47 -18.32 -16.47
N ARG A 22 1.08 -18.31 -15.20
CA ARG A 22 1.83 -17.69 -14.11
C ARG A 22 1.83 -18.60 -12.90
N ILE A 23 2.97 -18.63 -12.22
CA ILE A 23 3.10 -19.14 -10.85
C ILE A 23 3.79 -18.10 -9.96
N LEU A 24 3.54 -18.20 -8.67
CA LEU A 24 4.04 -17.25 -7.68
C LEU A 24 4.41 -17.98 -6.37
N ILE A 25 5.53 -17.56 -5.78
CA ILE A 25 5.95 -17.92 -4.42
C ILE A 25 6.15 -16.63 -3.63
N ALA A 26 5.71 -16.60 -2.37
CA ALA A 26 6.14 -15.59 -1.41
C ALA A 26 7.08 -16.23 -0.38
N SER A 27 8.22 -15.59 -0.17
CA SER A 27 9.20 -15.92 0.86
C SER A 27 9.91 -14.63 1.28
N PRO A 28 9.45 -13.95 2.34
CA PRO A 28 9.98 -12.66 2.77
C PRO A 28 11.46 -12.70 3.15
N ASP A 29 11.94 -13.85 3.58
CA ASP A 29 13.31 -14.05 4.07
C ASP A 29 14.27 -14.50 2.95
N ALA A 30 13.76 -14.80 1.75
CA ALA A 30 14.58 -15.12 0.58
C ALA A 30 15.12 -13.85 -0.08
N HIS A 31 16.41 -13.82 -0.33
CA HIS A 31 17.07 -12.73 -1.06
C HIS A 31 17.03 -12.96 -2.58
N SER A 32 17.05 -14.23 -3.01
CA SER A 32 17.05 -14.57 -4.44
C SER A 32 16.30 -15.87 -4.72
N ILE A 33 16.00 -16.08 -6.01
CA ILE A 33 15.39 -17.31 -6.52
C ILE A 33 16.07 -17.73 -7.82
N SER A 34 16.18 -19.04 -8.03
CA SER A 34 16.53 -19.63 -9.33
C SER A 34 15.46 -20.63 -9.74
N TRP A 35 15.13 -20.64 -11.04
CA TRP A 35 14.10 -21.50 -11.60
C TRP A 35 14.70 -22.51 -12.57
N LYS A 36 14.19 -23.74 -12.52
CA LYS A 36 14.46 -24.78 -13.51
C LYS A 36 13.14 -25.28 -14.09
N LEU A 37 13.12 -25.62 -15.36
CA LEU A 37 12.03 -26.31 -16.03
C LEU A 37 12.59 -27.61 -16.59
N ASN A 38 12.03 -28.75 -16.17
CA ASN A 38 12.49 -30.09 -16.57
C ASN A 38 14.01 -30.24 -16.42
N ASP A 39 14.50 -29.92 -15.21
CA ASP A 39 15.92 -29.90 -14.80
C ASP A 39 16.83 -28.89 -15.53
N CYS A 40 16.31 -28.16 -16.52
CA CYS A 40 17.05 -27.13 -17.25
C CYS A 40 16.88 -25.77 -16.58
N VAL A 41 17.99 -25.10 -16.26
CA VAL A 41 17.98 -23.75 -15.69
C VAL A 41 17.34 -22.79 -16.68
N ILE A 42 16.39 -21.97 -16.20
CA ILE A 42 15.78 -20.90 -16.99
C ILE A 42 16.69 -19.67 -16.94
N PRO A 43 17.21 -19.19 -18.09
CA PRO A 43 18.04 -17.98 -18.14
C PRO A 43 17.29 -16.73 -17.65
N GLN A 44 18.02 -15.77 -17.08
CA GLN A 44 17.45 -14.50 -16.59
C GLN A 44 16.93 -13.60 -17.73
N ASP A 45 17.54 -13.70 -18.90
CA ASP A 45 17.23 -12.92 -20.11
C ASP A 45 16.26 -13.62 -21.07
N GLU A 46 15.68 -14.74 -20.64
CA GLU A 46 14.70 -15.49 -21.43
C GLU A 46 13.44 -14.64 -21.71
N ALA A 47 13.19 -14.36 -22.98
CA ALA A 47 12.16 -13.42 -23.39
C ALA A 47 10.74 -13.96 -23.17
N ARG A 48 10.58 -15.28 -23.25
CA ARG A 48 9.29 -15.97 -23.17
C ARG A 48 8.95 -16.41 -21.75
N ILE A 49 9.93 -16.85 -20.98
CA ILE A 49 9.80 -17.23 -19.58
C ILE A 49 10.39 -16.12 -18.72
N ARG A 50 9.52 -15.25 -18.20
CA ARG A 50 9.92 -14.03 -17.51
C ARG A 50 9.88 -14.21 -16.01
N GLN A 51 10.99 -13.89 -15.37
CA GLN A 51 11.16 -13.90 -13.92
C GLN A 51 10.94 -12.48 -13.39
N ARG A 52 10.22 -12.33 -12.29
CA ARG A 52 10.08 -11.04 -11.59
C ARG A 52 10.18 -11.21 -10.08
N VAL A 53 10.84 -10.24 -9.47
CA VAL A 53 10.81 -10.05 -8.02
C VAL A 53 9.95 -8.83 -7.73
N VAL A 54 8.95 -9.03 -6.87
CA VAL A 54 8.00 -8.03 -6.43
C VAL A 54 8.30 -7.76 -4.95
N PRO A 55 8.16 -6.50 -4.47
CA PRO A 55 8.45 -6.16 -3.07
C PRO A 55 7.79 -7.08 -2.03
N GLY A 56 8.41 -7.23 -0.87
CA GLY A 56 7.96 -8.18 0.15
C GLY A 56 8.33 -9.64 -0.14
N GLY A 57 9.36 -9.90 -0.94
CA GLY A 57 9.85 -11.26 -1.20
C GLY A 57 8.87 -12.11 -2.02
N VAL A 58 8.17 -11.50 -2.98
CA VAL A 58 7.24 -12.21 -3.87
C VAL A 58 7.92 -12.46 -5.20
N PHE A 59 8.09 -13.73 -5.55
CA PHE A 59 8.75 -14.18 -6.77
C PHE A 59 7.71 -14.72 -7.75
N VAL A 60 7.80 -14.27 -9.00
CA VAL A 60 6.82 -14.59 -10.05
C VAL A 60 7.54 -15.14 -11.27
N LEU A 61 6.99 -16.21 -11.83
CA LEU A 61 7.40 -16.76 -13.12
C LEU A 61 6.20 -16.70 -14.07
N ASP A 62 6.34 -15.99 -15.18
CA ASP A 62 5.37 -16.02 -16.29
C ASP A 62 5.96 -16.81 -17.44
N ILE A 63 5.22 -17.80 -17.92
CA ILE A 63 5.53 -18.49 -19.16
C ILE A 63 4.54 -17.96 -20.22
N LEU A 64 5.06 -17.20 -21.17
CA LEU A 64 4.28 -16.70 -22.30
C LEU A 64 4.21 -17.78 -23.39
N ASN A 65 3.08 -17.86 -24.08
CA ASN A 65 2.91 -18.74 -25.24
C ASN A 65 3.39 -20.18 -24.96
N VAL A 66 2.75 -20.85 -24.00
CA VAL A 66 3.10 -22.20 -23.52
C VAL A 66 3.21 -23.18 -24.68
N THR A 67 4.25 -23.99 -24.65
CA THR A 67 4.56 -25.05 -25.61
C THR A 67 4.62 -26.41 -24.92
N LYS A 68 4.70 -27.50 -25.70
CA LYS A 68 4.86 -28.84 -25.13
C LYS A 68 6.14 -29.02 -24.32
N ALA A 69 7.17 -28.20 -24.57
CA ALA A 69 8.42 -28.24 -23.82
C ALA A 69 8.30 -27.65 -22.40
N ASP A 70 7.25 -26.87 -22.15
CA ASP A 70 6.97 -26.26 -20.84
C ASP A 70 6.14 -27.14 -19.91
N LEU A 71 5.67 -28.29 -20.41
CA LEU A 71 4.95 -29.29 -19.61
C LEU A 71 5.95 -30.04 -18.73
N GLY A 72 5.52 -30.44 -17.53
CA GLY A 72 6.37 -31.14 -16.57
C GLY A 72 6.63 -30.31 -15.32
N ILE A 73 7.85 -30.38 -14.77
CA ILE A 73 8.15 -29.86 -13.43
C ILE A 73 8.94 -28.56 -13.54
N VAL A 74 8.41 -27.51 -12.91
CA VAL A 74 9.12 -26.26 -12.64
C VAL A 74 9.59 -26.26 -11.20
N GLN A 75 10.90 -26.21 -10.99
CA GLN A 75 11.52 -26.18 -9.66
C GLN A 75 11.96 -24.76 -9.32
N ALA A 76 11.65 -24.31 -8.11
CA ALA A 76 12.12 -23.09 -7.50
C ALA A 76 13.16 -23.43 -6.43
N ALA A 77 14.33 -22.78 -6.47
CA ALA A 77 15.29 -22.80 -5.38
C ALA A 77 15.45 -21.38 -4.84
N LEU A 78 14.98 -21.16 -3.62
CA LEU A 78 15.06 -19.88 -2.91
C LEU A 78 16.30 -19.88 -2.00
N GLU A 79 17.00 -18.75 -1.93
CA GLU A 79 18.24 -18.61 -1.14
C GLU A 79 18.16 -17.36 -0.26
N ASP A 80 18.53 -17.49 1.03
CA ASP A 80 18.68 -16.35 1.95
C ASP A 80 20.04 -15.64 1.75
N GLU A 81 20.30 -14.57 2.49
CA GLU A 81 21.61 -13.88 2.42
C GLU A 81 22.78 -14.73 2.96
N GLY A 82 22.49 -15.77 3.75
CA GLY A 82 23.46 -16.70 4.31
C GLY A 82 23.81 -17.87 3.38
N GLY A 83 23.10 -18.01 2.25
CA GLY A 83 23.26 -19.11 1.31
C GLY A 83 22.44 -20.37 1.64
N ASP A 84 21.62 -20.35 2.70
CA ASP A 84 20.70 -21.45 3.00
C ASP A 84 19.57 -21.50 1.98
N ARG A 85 19.13 -22.71 1.60
CA ARG A 85 18.18 -22.90 0.49
C ARG A 85 16.91 -23.65 0.87
N SER A 86 15.80 -23.21 0.30
CA SER A 86 14.50 -23.88 0.30
C SER A 86 14.07 -24.20 -1.14
N TYR A 87 13.30 -25.27 -1.33
CA TYR A 87 12.93 -25.76 -2.66
C TYR A 87 11.43 -25.99 -2.77
N GLU A 88 10.86 -25.68 -3.93
CA GLU A 88 9.45 -25.94 -4.26
C GLU A 88 9.29 -26.39 -5.71
N GLU A 89 8.25 -27.17 -5.98
CA GLU A 89 7.97 -27.68 -7.33
C GLU A 89 6.56 -27.35 -7.78
N PHE A 90 6.40 -27.04 -9.06
CA PHE A 90 5.11 -26.89 -9.72
C PHE A 90 5.03 -27.86 -10.88
N GLU A 91 3.96 -28.62 -10.94
CA GLU A 91 3.67 -29.50 -12.07
C GLU A 91 2.76 -28.77 -13.06
N PHE A 92 3.14 -28.75 -14.33
CA PHE A 92 2.40 -28.13 -15.43
C PHE A 92 1.76 -29.23 -16.28
N GLU A 93 0.44 -29.31 -16.21
CA GLU A 93 -0.36 -30.31 -16.90
C GLU A 93 -1.06 -29.70 -18.11
N LEU A 94 -1.05 -30.42 -19.24
CA LEU A 94 -1.75 -29.97 -20.44
C LEU A 94 -3.26 -30.06 -20.26
N LEU A 95 -3.94 -28.95 -20.51
CA LEU A 95 -5.37 -28.87 -20.71
C LEU A 95 -5.65 -28.67 -22.21
N GLU A 96 -6.27 -29.67 -22.84
CA GLU A 96 -6.44 -29.69 -24.31
C GLU A 96 -7.31 -28.54 -24.82
N SER A 97 -8.31 -28.13 -24.04
CA SER A 97 -9.21 -27.02 -24.37
C SER A 97 -9.65 -26.28 -23.10
N LEU A 98 -9.78 -24.96 -23.19
CA LEU A 98 -10.30 -24.14 -22.09
C LEU A 98 -11.80 -24.41 -21.90
N PRO A 99 -12.25 -24.86 -20.71
CA PRO A 99 -13.67 -24.95 -20.43
C PRO A 99 -14.32 -23.57 -20.46
N ASP A 100 -15.58 -23.53 -20.89
CA ASP A 100 -16.31 -22.27 -21.00
C ASP A 100 -16.39 -21.53 -19.66
N GLY A 101 -16.06 -20.24 -19.71
CA GLY A 101 -16.08 -19.35 -18.55
C GLY A 101 -14.93 -19.51 -17.57
N TRP A 102 -13.96 -20.41 -17.80
CA TRP A 102 -12.79 -20.53 -16.93
C TRP A 102 -11.88 -19.31 -17.04
N CYS A 103 -11.48 -18.76 -15.89
CA CYS A 103 -10.63 -17.58 -15.78
C CYS A 103 -10.07 -17.43 -14.36
N CYS A 104 -9.06 -16.58 -14.20
CA CYS A 104 -8.57 -16.13 -12.89
C CYS A 104 -7.87 -14.78 -13.05
N ASN A 105 -8.61 -13.68 -12.94
CA ASN A 105 -8.05 -12.34 -13.18
C ASN A 105 -8.55 -11.31 -12.16
N LEU A 106 -7.66 -10.41 -11.73
CA LEU A 106 -8.04 -9.22 -10.99
C LEU A 106 -8.49 -8.15 -12.01
N ILE A 107 -9.79 -7.86 -12.02
CA ILE A 107 -10.44 -6.96 -12.98
C ILE A 107 -10.45 -5.50 -12.51
N ARG A 108 -10.12 -5.22 -11.25
CA ARG A 108 -9.90 -3.87 -10.73
C ARG A 108 -8.56 -3.81 -10.02
N GLY A 109 -7.69 -2.89 -10.45
CA GLY A 109 -6.35 -2.74 -9.88
C GLY A 109 -6.36 -2.03 -8.52
N LEU A 110 -5.35 -2.35 -7.71
CA LEU A 110 -4.90 -1.50 -6.61
C LEU A 110 -4.03 -0.36 -7.16
N PRO A 111 -3.98 0.81 -6.52
CA PRO A 111 -3.04 1.85 -6.90
C PRO A 111 -1.59 1.36 -6.66
N GLY A 112 -0.62 1.79 -7.46
CA GLY A 112 0.78 1.37 -7.28
C GLY A 112 1.38 1.86 -5.96
N HIS A 113 0.92 3.03 -5.49
CA HIS A 113 1.27 3.62 -4.19
C HIS A 113 0.02 4.17 -3.50
N LEU A 114 0.01 4.14 -2.17
CA LEU A 114 -0.99 4.79 -1.34
C LEU A 114 -0.29 5.48 -0.17
N GLN A 115 -0.50 6.78 -0.04
CA GLN A 115 -0.06 7.52 1.15
C GLN A 115 -1.19 7.54 2.16
N HIS A 116 -0.86 7.31 3.43
CA HIS A 116 -1.85 7.22 4.47
C HIS A 116 -1.35 7.80 5.79
N THR A 117 -2.25 8.42 6.54
CA THR A 117 -1.91 9.05 7.82
C THR A 117 -1.91 8.02 8.95
N ARG A 118 -0.86 8.01 9.76
CA ARG A 118 -0.69 7.10 10.89
C ARG A 118 -1.91 7.15 11.81
N GLY A 119 -2.39 5.99 12.21
CA GLY A 119 -3.49 5.82 13.15
C GLY A 119 -4.89 6.05 12.58
N THR A 120 -5.01 6.35 11.28
CA THR A 120 -6.31 6.39 10.60
C THR A 120 -6.58 5.07 9.86
N ASP A 121 -7.84 4.78 9.57
CA ASP A 121 -8.24 3.57 8.86
C ASP A 121 -8.17 3.75 7.34
N ALA A 122 -7.88 2.68 6.60
CA ALA A 122 -7.92 2.63 5.14
C ALA A 122 -8.70 1.41 4.65
N THR A 123 -9.14 1.44 3.39
CA THR A 123 -9.73 0.26 2.75
C THR A 123 -9.11 0.08 1.37
N LEU A 124 -8.50 -1.08 1.15
CA LEU A 124 -8.06 -1.51 -0.15
C LEU A 124 -9.15 -2.38 -0.77
N ARG A 125 -9.56 -2.05 -2.00
CA ARG A 125 -10.60 -2.78 -2.71
C ARG A 125 -10.07 -3.24 -4.05
N THR A 126 -10.22 -4.53 -4.32
CA THR A 126 -10.00 -5.11 -5.64
C THR A 126 -11.27 -5.84 -6.06
N ARG A 127 -11.33 -6.25 -7.32
CA ARG A 127 -12.40 -7.10 -7.86
C ARG A 127 -11.74 -8.15 -8.73
N PHE A 128 -12.30 -9.34 -8.74
CA PHE A 128 -11.81 -10.44 -9.55
C PHE A 128 -12.95 -11.09 -10.34
N LEU A 129 -12.56 -11.76 -11.42
CA LEU A 129 -13.39 -12.71 -12.14
C LEU A 129 -12.60 -14.02 -12.19
N ALA A 130 -13.13 -15.04 -11.53
CA ALA A 130 -12.47 -16.33 -11.43
C ALA A 130 -13.48 -17.47 -11.38
N ASN A 131 -13.23 -18.47 -12.22
CA ASN A 131 -13.96 -19.72 -12.29
C ASN A 131 -12.95 -20.77 -12.77
N PRO A 132 -12.76 -21.91 -12.08
CA PRO A 132 -13.35 -22.28 -10.79
C PRO A 132 -13.04 -21.30 -9.67
N GLU A 133 -13.79 -21.40 -8.56
CA GLU A 133 -13.65 -20.53 -7.40
C GLU A 133 -12.17 -20.42 -6.95
N PRO A 134 -11.63 -19.20 -6.84
CA PRO A 134 -10.22 -19.01 -6.53
C PRO A 134 -9.98 -19.10 -5.01
N ARG A 135 -8.75 -19.47 -4.64
CA ARG A 135 -8.19 -19.03 -3.37
C ARG A 135 -7.80 -17.56 -3.51
N PHE A 136 -8.39 -16.69 -2.69
CA PHE A 136 -7.96 -15.31 -2.55
C PHE A 136 -7.06 -15.20 -1.31
N THR A 137 -5.93 -14.52 -1.42
CA THR A 137 -5.04 -14.27 -0.28
C THR A 137 -4.50 -12.84 -0.31
N TRP A 138 -4.59 -12.15 0.82
CA TRP A 138 -3.87 -10.91 1.06
C TRP A 138 -2.53 -11.21 1.72
N LEU A 139 -1.45 -10.56 1.25
CA LEU A 139 -0.13 -10.62 1.86
C LEU A 139 0.24 -9.23 2.38
N GLN A 140 0.81 -9.16 3.58
CA GLN A 140 1.54 -8.01 4.10
C GLN A 140 3.03 -8.35 4.15
N ASP A 141 3.84 -7.62 3.38
CA ASP A 141 5.29 -7.83 3.26
C ASP A 141 5.64 -9.31 3.02
N GLY A 142 4.89 -9.92 2.10
CA GLY A 142 5.03 -11.33 1.70
C GLY A 142 4.42 -12.36 2.64
N LYS A 143 3.88 -11.96 3.81
CA LYS A 143 3.25 -12.88 4.77
C LYS A 143 1.73 -12.86 4.61
N PRO A 144 1.06 -14.02 4.49
CA PRO A 144 -0.39 -14.07 4.48
C PRO A 144 -1.02 -13.37 5.67
N ILE A 145 -2.05 -12.58 5.38
CA ILE A 145 -2.94 -12.02 6.39
C ILE A 145 -3.99 -13.09 6.69
N SER A 146 -4.02 -13.57 7.93
CA SER A 146 -5.01 -14.57 8.35
C SER A 146 -6.42 -14.00 8.27
N ILE A 147 -7.29 -14.65 7.49
CA ILE A 147 -8.73 -14.42 7.52
C ILE A 147 -9.26 -15.17 8.74
N PRO A 148 -10.01 -14.56 9.66
CA PRO A 148 -10.63 -15.31 10.74
C PRO A 148 -11.57 -16.36 10.14
N GLU A 149 -11.36 -17.63 10.48
CA GLU A 149 -12.39 -18.65 10.26
C GLU A 149 -13.63 -18.21 11.05
N TYR A 150 -14.73 -17.97 10.35
CA TYR A 150 -16.03 -17.73 10.98
C TYR A 150 -16.45 -19.06 11.62
N THR A 151 -16.11 -19.29 12.90
CA THR A 151 -16.66 -20.44 13.62
C THR A 151 -18.13 -20.14 13.88
N ASP A 152 -18.98 -20.89 13.18
CA ASP A 152 -20.43 -20.81 13.08
C ASP A 152 -21.13 -21.19 14.41
N ASN A 153 -20.85 -20.46 15.50
CA ASN A 153 -21.35 -20.74 16.84
C ASN A 153 -22.28 -19.65 17.42
N TYR A 154 -22.92 -18.85 16.57
CA TYR A 154 -23.97 -17.91 16.98
C TYR A 154 -25.18 -17.95 16.04
N LEU A 155 -25.72 -19.14 15.78
CA LEU A 155 -27.14 -19.28 15.47
C LEU A 155 -27.90 -19.42 16.78
N THR A 156 -28.28 -18.27 17.37
CA THR A 156 -29.57 -17.97 18.00
C THR A 156 -29.40 -16.68 18.78
N GLU A 157 -29.79 -15.56 18.19
CA GLU A 157 -30.64 -14.54 18.84
C GLU A 157 -30.98 -13.47 17.80
N GLU A 158 -32.26 -13.40 17.44
CA GLU A 158 -32.83 -12.34 16.62
C GLU A 158 -32.58 -10.99 17.31
N ARG A 159 -31.78 -10.10 16.70
CA ARG A 159 -31.80 -8.68 17.02
C ARG A 159 -31.86 -7.83 15.77
N SER A 160 -33.03 -7.23 15.60
CA SER A 160 -33.27 -6.03 14.80
C SER A 160 -32.49 -4.85 15.40
N ASP A 161 -31.40 -4.44 14.77
CA ASP A 161 -31.14 -3.02 14.52
C ASP A 161 -29.95 -2.82 13.58
N SER A 162 -30.14 -1.95 12.60
CA SER A 162 -29.13 -1.53 11.64
C SER A 162 -28.18 -0.53 12.28
N THR A 163 -26.95 -0.93 12.63
CA THR A 163 -25.76 -0.05 12.68
C THR A 163 -24.48 -0.85 12.95
N ALA A 164 -23.49 -0.67 12.06
CA ALA A 164 -22.07 -1.06 12.13
C ALA A 164 -21.74 -2.58 12.16
N PRO A 165 -20.73 -3.03 11.39
CA PRO A 165 -20.25 -4.41 11.46
C PRO A 165 -19.59 -4.66 12.83
N ASP A 166 -19.90 -5.83 13.39
CA ASP A 166 -19.46 -6.30 14.69
C ASP A 166 -17.92 -6.38 14.77
N ARG A 167 -17.33 -5.66 15.74
CA ARG A 167 -15.88 -5.48 15.92
C ARG A 167 -15.28 -6.64 16.70
N GLY A 168 -15.50 -7.86 16.20
CA GLY A 168 -15.26 -9.09 16.93
C GLY A 168 -14.29 -10.07 16.28
N SER A 169 -13.29 -9.64 15.49
CA SER A 169 -12.17 -10.52 15.10
C SER A 169 -11.02 -9.77 14.42
N ALA A 170 -10.35 -8.85 15.15
CA ALA A 170 -9.06 -8.35 14.71
C ALA A 170 -7.98 -9.25 15.32
N ARG A 171 -7.30 -10.07 14.50
CA ARG A 171 -6.06 -10.75 14.92
C ARG A 171 -4.87 -9.98 14.39
N LEU A 172 -3.84 -9.86 15.24
CA LEU A 172 -2.54 -9.27 14.94
C LEU A 172 -1.83 -10.14 13.90
N HIS A 173 -1.65 -9.63 12.68
CA HIS A 173 -0.69 -10.20 11.74
C HIS A 173 0.15 -9.07 11.16
N GLY A 174 1.42 -8.99 11.58
CA GLY A 174 2.30 -7.87 11.23
C GLY A 174 1.98 -6.58 12.00
N ASP A 175 2.53 -5.47 11.52
CA ASP A 175 2.40 -4.15 12.16
C ASP A 175 1.05 -3.44 11.90
N ILE A 176 0.15 -4.02 11.09
CA ILE A 176 -1.12 -3.39 10.71
C ILE A 176 -2.27 -4.32 11.09
N ASN A 177 -3.23 -3.79 11.85
CA ASN A 177 -4.47 -4.52 12.15
C ASN A 177 -5.35 -4.56 10.90
N THR A 178 -5.88 -5.72 10.56
CA THR A 178 -6.66 -5.88 9.33
C THR A 178 -7.91 -6.73 9.51
N VAL A 179 -8.90 -6.47 8.66
CA VAL A 179 -10.13 -7.26 8.50
C VAL A 179 -10.36 -7.49 7.01
N VAL A 180 -10.76 -8.69 6.62
CA VAL A 180 -11.02 -9.06 5.23
C VAL A 180 -12.53 -9.24 5.04
N SER A 181 -13.08 -8.77 3.91
CA SER A 181 -14.48 -9.02 3.57
C SER A 181 -14.75 -10.51 3.34
N GLU A 182 -16.01 -10.93 3.47
CA GLU A 182 -16.43 -12.32 3.24
C GLU A 182 -16.03 -12.83 1.84
N ASP A 183 -16.21 -11.99 0.82
CA ASP A 183 -15.80 -12.29 -0.57
C ASP A 183 -14.29 -12.09 -0.84
N SER A 184 -13.51 -11.78 0.21
CA SER A 184 -12.08 -11.47 0.18
C SER A 184 -11.64 -10.26 -0.67
N SER A 185 -12.58 -9.58 -1.33
CA SER A 185 -12.28 -8.52 -2.30
C SER A 185 -11.90 -7.18 -1.66
N GLU A 186 -12.18 -7.01 -0.36
CA GLU A 186 -11.86 -5.82 0.41
C GLU A 186 -10.99 -6.16 1.62
N LEU A 187 -9.95 -5.35 1.83
CA LEU A 187 -9.08 -5.38 3.00
C LEU A 187 -9.20 -4.06 3.74
N PHE A 188 -9.77 -4.11 4.93
CA PHE A 188 -9.87 -3.00 5.85
C PHE A 188 -8.60 -2.96 6.70
N LEU A 189 -7.85 -1.87 6.61
CA LEU A 189 -6.66 -1.60 7.41
C LEU A 189 -7.06 -0.68 8.57
N LEU A 190 -6.86 -1.10 9.81
CA LEU A 190 -7.32 -0.39 11.00
C LEU A 190 -6.14 0.26 11.74
N GLY A 191 -6.27 1.55 12.03
CA GLY A 191 -5.28 2.32 12.78
C GLY A 191 -3.88 2.20 12.20
N VAL A 192 -3.74 2.32 10.88
CA VAL A 192 -2.54 1.90 10.14
C VAL A 192 -1.28 2.56 10.70
N GLY A 193 -0.27 1.76 11.02
CA GLY A 193 0.99 2.24 11.59
C GLY A 193 0.94 2.53 13.09
N ASN A 194 -0.18 2.36 13.78
CA ASN A 194 -0.15 2.46 15.24
C ASN A 194 0.73 1.35 15.84
N GLY A 195 1.63 1.72 16.74
CA GLY A 195 2.49 0.75 17.45
C GLY A 195 3.75 0.29 16.71
N THR A 196 4.03 0.82 15.51
CA THR A 196 5.26 0.53 14.74
C THR A 196 5.97 1.83 14.35
N SER A 197 7.31 1.79 14.24
CA SER A 197 8.08 2.87 13.62
C SER A 197 8.16 2.75 12.10
N ASN A 198 7.78 1.59 11.55
CA ASN A 198 7.80 1.35 10.11
C ASN A 198 6.82 2.30 9.39
N LYS A 199 7.27 2.80 8.24
CA LYS A 199 6.54 3.76 7.40
C LYS A 199 6.23 3.21 6.01
N ARG A 200 6.68 2.00 5.69
CA ARG A 200 6.46 1.39 4.38
C ARG A 200 5.99 -0.04 4.56
N PHE A 201 4.90 -0.36 3.89
CA PHE A 201 4.33 -1.71 3.84
C PHE A 201 4.00 -2.06 2.40
N HIS A 202 4.18 -3.32 2.02
CA HIS A 202 3.77 -3.81 0.73
C HIS A 202 2.58 -4.73 0.93
N ILE A 203 1.42 -4.32 0.40
CA ILE A 203 0.22 -5.14 0.45
C ILE A 203 -0.01 -5.76 -0.92
N CYS A 204 -0.14 -7.08 -0.98
CA CYS A 204 -0.37 -7.83 -2.21
C CYS A 204 -1.69 -8.59 -2.14
N ALA A 205 -2.60 -8.37 -3.08
CA ALA A 205 -3.71 -9.27 -3.32
C ALA A 205 -3.28 -10.34 -4.31
N VAL A 206 -3.52 -11.61 -4.01
CA VAL A 206 -3.25 -12.75 -4.87
C VAL A 206 -4.53 -13.56 -5.03
N ILE A 207 -4.91 -13.88 -6.26
CA ILE A 207 -5.95 -14.86 -6.57
C ILE A 207 -5.33 -16.04 -7.31
N ASP A 208 -5.82 -17.23 -7.05
CA ASP A 208 -5.22 -18.45 -7.55
C ASP A 208 -6.25 -19.57 -7.63
N ASN A 209 -6.44 -20.15 -8.81
CA ASN A 209 -7.18 -21.40 -8.99
C ASN A 209 -6.31 -22.43 -9.74
N GLU A 210 -6.89 -23.52 -10.23
CA GLU A 210 -6.14 -24.56 -10.97
C GLU A 210 -5.65 -24.11 -12.36
N TYR A 211 -6.29 -23.10 -12.96
CA TYR A 211 -5.99 -22.62 -14.31
C TYR A 211 -4.96 -21.49 -14.30
N GLY A 212 -5.09 -20.55 -13.37
CA GLY A 212 -4.27 -19.36 -13.36
C GLY A 212 -4.18 -18.69 -12.00
N CYS A 213 -3.31 -17.69 -11.93
CA CYS A 213 -3.21 -16.80 -10.80
C CYS A 213 -2.95 -15.36 -11.29
N ASP A 214 -3.40 -14.39 -10.52
CA ASP A 214 -3.12 -12.98 -10.75
C ASP A 214 -2.83 -12.30 -9.41
N TYR A 215 -2.11 -11.19 -9.46
CA TYR A 215 -1.75 -10.44 -8.26
C TYR A 215 -1.72 -8.93 -8.51
N ARG A 216 -2.00 -8.14 -7.47
CA ARG A 216 -1.82 -6.68 -7.48
C ARG A 216 -1.15 -6.25 -6.19
N MET A 217 -0.15 -5.38 -6.31
CA MET A 217 0.56 -4.82 -5.17
C MET A 217 0.29 -3.33 -5.03
N VAL A 218 0.20 -2.87 -3.79
CA VAL A 218 0.26 -1.46 -3.42
C VAL A 218 1.38 -1.25 -2.40
N GLU A 219 2.21 -0.24 -2.64
CA GLU A 219 3.12 0.30 -1.63
C GLU A 219 2.36 1.29 -0.74
N LEU A 220 2.18 0.95 0.52
CA LEU A 220 1.56 1.81 1.51
C LEU A 220 2.64 2.60 2.26
N LEU A 221 2.61 3.91 2.12
CA LEU A 221 3.50 4.85 2.81
C LEU A 221 2.74 5.49 3.97
N ILE A 222 3.27 5.38 5.19
CA ILE A 222 2.67 5.91 6.43
C ILE A 222 3.36 7.18 6.89
N TRP A 223 2.51 8.15 7.23
CA TRP A 223 2.88 9.51 7.53
C TRP A 223 2.55 9.78 8.97
N ASP A 224 3.53 10.23 9.74
CA ASP A 224 3.29 10.52 11.15
C ASP A 224 2.29 11.68 11.25
N VAL A 225 1.38 11.55 12.22
CA VAL A 225 0.54 12.68 12.61
C VAL A 225 1.48 13.73 13.19
N HIS A 226 1.67 14.83 12.47
CA HIS A 226 2.32 15.99 13.06
C HIS A 226 1.35 16.69 14.00
N GLU A 227 1.89 17.30 15.06
CA GLU A 227 1.10 18.20 15.88
C GLU A 227 0.54 19.30 14.97
N LYS A 228 -0.79 19.45 14.98
CA LYS A 228 -1.47 20.47 14.21
C LYS A 228 -0.93 21.83 14.63
N ILE A 229 -0.48 22.63 13.67
CA ILE A 229 -0.15 24.02 13.93
C ILE A 229 -1.43 24.73 14.33
N ARG A 230 -1.44 25.24 15.55
CA ARG A 230 -2.52 26.07 16.08
C ARG A 230 -2.32 27.50 15.63
N ILE A 231 -3.43 28.23 15.56
CA ILE A 231 -3.40 29.65 15.30
C ILE A 231 -2.94 30.35 16.56
N GLU A 232 -1.78 30.98 16.48
CA GLU A 232 -1.17 31.73 17.57
C GLU A 232 -1.39 33.24 17.41
N THR A 233 -0.97 34.01 18.41
CA THR A 233 -1.10 35.47 18.37
C THR A 233 0.03 36.12 17.59
N LEU A 234 -0.20 37.32 17.06
CA LEU A 234 0.79 38.05 16.28
C LEU A 234 2.05 38.41 17.10
N GLU A 235 1.95 38.52 18.43
CA GLU A 235 3.11 38.76 19.29
C GLU A 235 4.10 37.59 19.23
N LYS A 236 3.60 36.34 19.12
CA LYS A 236 4.47 35.17 18.95
C LYS A 236 5.17 35.15 17.60
N PHE A 237 4.51 35.63 16.54
CA PHE A 237 5.18 35.82 15.24
C PHE A 237 6.35 36.79 15.37
N ALA A 238 6.11 37.96 15.96
CA ALA A 238 7.15 38.97 16.16
C ALA A 238 8.28 38.47 17.08
N ALA A 239 7.99 37.57 18.02
CA ALA A 239 9.00 36.95 18.88
C ALA A 239 9.86 35.93 18.12
N GLN A 240 9.27 35.16 17.19
CA GLN A 240 9.93 34.05 16.51
C GLN A 240 10.58 34.43 15.17
N TYR A 241 9.99 35.36 14.42
CA TYR A 241 10.43 35.70 13.06
C TYR A 241 10.82 37.17 12.91
N THR A 242 11.74 37.43 11.99
CA THR A 242 12.04 38.76 11.47
C THR A 242 11.63 38.81 10.00
N ILE A 243 10.78 39.77 9.61
CA ILE A 243 10.44 40.00 8.21
C ILE A 243 11.58 40.77 7.54
N GLU A 244 12.03 40.30 6.37
CA GLU A 244 12.96 41.01 5.50
C GLU A 244 12.20 42.01 4.62
N GLU A 245 12.88 43.07 4.18
CA GLU A 245 12.28 44.08 3.29
C GLU A 245 11.89 43.51 1.92
N ASN A 246 12.46 42.37 1.55
CA ASN A 246 12.24 41.71 0.26
C ASN A 246 10.87 41.02 0.20
N ILE A 247 9.98 41.60 -0.60
CA ILE A 247 8.72 40.97 -1.02
C ILE A 247 9.04 39.92 -2.09
N ILE A 248 8.72 38.66 -1.81
CA ILE A 248 8.94 37.54 -2.73
C ILE A 248 7.71 37.26 -3.60
N GLY A 249 6.54 37.80 -3.26
CA GLY A 249 5.36 37.72 -4.10
C GLY A 249 4.22 38.63 -3.67
N THR A 250 3.45 39.14 -4.62
CA THR A 250 2.20 39.86 -4.37
C THR A 250 1.08 39.23 -5.17
N GLY A 251 -0.12 39.12 -4.58
CA GLY A 251 -1.26 38.56 -5.28
C GLY A 251 -2.59 38.93 -4.64
N ARG A 252 -3.67 38.47 -5.26
CA ARG A 252 -5.04 38.67 -4.76
C ARG A 252 -5.23 38.20 -3.32
N PHE A 253 -4.48 37.19 -2.91
CA PHE A 253 -4.63 36.51 -1.62
C PHE A 253 -3.66 37.00 -0.55
N GLY A 254 -2.91 38.07 -0.80
CA GLY A 254 -1.98 38.65 0.17
C GLY A 254 -0.62 38.99 -0.42
N THR A 255 0.28 39.38 0.47
CA THR A 255 1.68 39.67 0.15
C THR A 255 2.56 38.66 0.87
N VAL A 256 3.54 38.10 0.16
CA VAL A 256 4.49 37.14 0.68
C VAL A 256 5.84 37.83 0.86
N TYR A 257 6.36 37.77 2.07
CA TYR A 257 7.67 38.29 2.44
C TYR A 257 8.62 37.15 2.73
N LEU A 258 9.91 37.37 2.45
CA LEU A 258 10.95 36.55 3.05
C LEU A 258 11.01 36.88 4.56
N CYS A 259 11.10 35.86 5.42
CA CYS A 259 11.35 36.04 6.84
C CYS A 259 12.41 35.06 7.33
N VAL A 260 13.02 35.36 8.48
CA VAL A 260 14.05 34.53 9.12
C VAL A 260 13.53 34.08 10.47
N ASP A 261 13.55 32.77 10.73
CA ASP A 261 13.35 32.25 12.09
C ASP A 261 14.56 32.62 12.95
N LYS A 262 14.33 33.37 14.01
CA LYS A 262 15.38 33.92 14.88
C LYS A 262 16.14 32.84 15.64
N SER A 263 15.53 31.68 15.88
CA SER A 263 16.12 30.59 16.65
C SER A 263 17.03 29.70 15.81
N THR A 264 16.65 29.44 14.56
CA THR A 264 17.37 28.53 13.65
C THR A 264 18.19 29.27 12.60
N ALA A 265 17.99 30.59 12.43
CA ALA A 265 18.55 31.39 11.36
C ALA A 265 18.22 30.88 9.95
N THR A 266 17.10 30.15 9.81
CA THR A 266 16.62 29.64 8.52
C THR A 266 15.63 30.61 7.88
N PHE A 267 15.72 30.75 6.56
CA PHE A 267 14.75 31.50 5.78
C PHE A 267 13.42 30.75 5.66
N ALA A 268 12.32 31.50 5.58
CA ALA A 268 10.96 31.03 5.42
C ALA A 268 10.13 32.08 4.65
N ALA A 269 8.95 31.70 4.16
CA ALA A 269 8.01 32.60 3.50
C ALA A 269 6.85 32.96 4.43
N ALA A 270 6.63 34.25 4.68
CA ALA A 270 5.50 34.78 5.44
C ALA A 270 4.45 35.38 4.51
N LYS A 271 3.33 34.68 4.32
CA LYS A 271 2.16 35.16 3.57
C LYS A 271 1.23 35.92 4.49
N ILE A 272 1.17 37.24 4.33
CA ILE A 272 0.28 38.14 5.08
C ILE A 272 -1.03 38.31 4.32
N ILE A 273 -2.13 37.86 4.93
CA ILE A 273 -3.47 37.83 4.35
C ILE A 273 -4.36 38.80 5.12
N LYS A 274 -5.04 39.72 4.41
CA LYS A 274 -6.07 40.57 5.03
C LYS A 274 -7.26 39.70 5.44
N ALA A 275 -7.61 39.77 6.72
CA ALA A 275 -8.67 38.96 7.32
C ALA A 275 -9.46 39.81 8.33
N ILE A 276 -10.17 40.81 7.81
CA ILE A 276 -10.87 41.83 8.61
C ILE A 276 -12.23 41.28 9.04
N THR A 277 -12.93 40.65 8.11
CA THR A 277 -14.27 40.09 8.32
C THR A 277 -14.20 38.66 8.84
N ALA A 278 -15.23 38.21 9.55
CA ALA A 278 -15.35 36.82 9.99
C ALA A 278 -15.34 35.83 8.80
N LYS A 279 -15.92 36.22 7.66
CA LYS A 279 -15.95 35.40 6.44
C LYS A 279 -14.55 35.18 5.88
N GLU A 280 -13.73 36.24 5.82
CA GLU A 280 -12.33 36.13 5.36
C GLU A 280 -11.51 35.27 6.32
N ARG A 281 -11.67 35.45 7.63
CA ARG A 281 -10.99 34.63 8.64
C ARG A 281 -11.32 33.16 8.51
N CYS A 282 -12.60 32.83 8.37
CA CYS A 282 -13.04 31.45 8.18
C CYS A 282 -12.48 30.83 6.89
N ALA A 283 -12.32 31.62 5.82
CA ALA A 283 -11.67 31.14 4.59
C ALA A 283 -10.19 30.80 4.81
N VAL A 284 -9.45 31.63 5.56
CA VAL A 284 -8.05 31.38 5.91
C VAL A 284 -7.93 30.18 6.87
N GLU A 285 -8.81 30.05 7.86
CA GLU A 285 -8.85 28.89 8.77
C GLU A 285 -9.04 27.57 7.99
N ARG A 286 -9.90 27.55 6.97
CA ARG A 286 -10.06 26.37 6.10
C ARG A 286 -8.79 26.05 5.31
N GLU A 287 -8.07 27.06 4.82
CA GLU A 287 -6.78 26.86 4.15
C GLU A 287 -5.75 26.27 5.13
N VAL A 288 -5.72 26.76 6.37
CA VAL A 288 -4.87 26.25 7.45
C VAL A 288 -5.20 24.79 7.79
N ASP A 289 -6.48 24.44 7.88
CA ASP A 289 -6.91 23.05 8.13
C ASP A 289 -6.45 22.10 7.02
N VAL A 290 -6.57 22.52 5.76
CA VAL A 290 -6.07 21.76 4.61
C VAL A 290 -4.55 21.60 4.68
N LEU A 291 -3.80 22.67 4.92
CA LEU A 291 -2.33 22.62 5.03
C LEU A 291 -1.85 21.77 6.21
N ASN A 292 -2.56 21.81 7.34
CA ASN A 292 -2.28 20.95 8.49
C ASN A 292 -2.44 19.45 8.14
N CYS A 293 -3.39 19.08 7.28
CA CYS A 293 -3.57 17.70 6.83
C CYS A 293 -2.43 17.20 5.93
N PHE A 294 -1.71 18.11 5.25
CA PHE A 294 -0.66 17.75 4.27
C PHE A 294 0.75 18.17 4.70
N ARG A 295 0.95 18.63 5.94
CA ARG A 295 2.21 19.21 6.44
C ARG A 295 3.43 18.30 6.25
N ALA A 296 3.24 16.99 6.32
CA ALA A 296 4.29 15.98 6.17
C ALA A 296 4.64 15.65 4.71
N HIS A 297 3.95 16.25 3.73
CA HIS A 297 4.07 15.84 2.34
C HIS A 297 5.38 16.27 1.71
N PRO A 298 6.25 15.35 1.25
CA PRO A 298 7.58 15.69 0.75
C PRO A 298 7.55 16.45 -0.59
N LYS A 299 6.36 16.64 -1.17
CA LYS A 299 6.12 17.39 -2.42
C LYS A 299 5.11 18.53 -2.27
N LEU A 300 4.59 18.78 -1.07
CA LEU A 300 3.70 19.93 -0.84
C LEU A 300 4.35 20.85 0.19
N LEU A 301 4.03 22.12 0.09
CA LEU A 301 4.55 23.17 0.95
C LEU A 301 4.25 22.87 2.43
N THR A 302 5.28 22.83 3.27
CA THR A 302 5.12 22.60 4.70
C THR A 302 4.74 23.89 5.42
N LEU A 303 3.64 23.85 6.17
CA LEU A 303 3.25 24.91 7.10
C LEU A 303 4.16 24.86 8.34
N LEU A 304 4.75 25.99 8.71
CA LEU A 304 5.66 26.17 9.85
C LEU A 304 4.99 26.89 11.02
N GLY A 305 4.09 27.85 10.73
CA GLY A 305 3.37 28.60 11.75
C GLY A 305 2.14 29.34 11.19
N VAL A 306 1.17 29.62 12.05
CA VAL A 306 0.00 30.43 11.72
C VAL A 306 -0.25 31.43 12.83
N TYR A 307 -0.39 32.70 12.47
CA TYR A 307 -0.53 33.78 13.42
C TYR A 307 -1.71 34.67 13.07
N ARG A 308 -2.42 35.14 14.09
CA ARG A 308 -3.60 35.99 13.95
C ARG A 308 -3.35 37.35 14.58
N GLY A 309 -3.56 38.39 13.79
CA GLY A 309 -3.69 39.76 14.23
C GLY A 309 -5.13 40.28 14.14
N PRO A 310 -5.36 41.56 14.45
CA PRO A 310 -6.71 42.15 14.42
C PRO A 310 -7.32 42.23 13.01
N LYS A 311 -6.50 42.48 11.99
CA LYS A 311 -6.92 42.71 10.60
C LYS A 311 -6.29 41.75 9.60
N GLU A 312 -5.44 40.86 10.06
CA GLU A 312 -4.63 39.98 9.22
C GLU A 312 -4.37 38.63 9.86
N MET A 313 -4.06 37.66 9.02
CA MET A 313 -3.48 36.38 9.40
C MET A 313 -2.20 36.16 8.61
N ILE A 314 -1.19 35.58 9.26
CA ILE A 314 0.11 35.27 8.67
C ILE A 314 0.27 33.77 8.64
N LEU A 315 0.52 33.21 7.46
CA LEU A 315 0.92 31.82 7.28
C LEU A 315 2.41 31.80 6.97
N VAL A 316 3.19 31.07 7.77
CA VAL A 316 4.62 30.87 7.55
C VAL A 316 4.86 29.48 6.99
N THR A 317 5.59 29.39 5.89
CA THR A 317 5.94 28.14 5.22
C THR A 317 7.43 28.07 4.94
N GLU A 318 7.96 26.88 4.66
CA GLU A 318 9.35 26.71 4.19
C GLU A 318 9.66 27.51 2.92
#